data_AF-A0A7C3UNY0-F1
#
_entry.id   AF-A0A7C3UNY0-F1
#
_cell.length_a   1.000
_cell.length_b   1.000
_cell.length_c   1.000
_cell.angle_alpha   90.00
_cell.angle_beta   90.00
_cell.angle_gamma   90.00
#
_symmetry.space_group_name_H-M   'P 1'
#
loop_
_entity.id
_entity.type
_entity.pdbx_description
1 polymer ?
#
loop_
_entity_poly.entity_id
_entity_poly.type
_entity_poly.pdbx_seq_one_letter_code
_entity_poly.pdbx_strand_id
1 'polypeptide(L)' 'MAEKIRMAMLGCGGMSGAHVNGLKELWEKDIKVFDIVATCDIVEANAMARAEQVNAFQGKMPKVYTDVDEMLK' A
#
# COMPACT_ATOMS: atom_id res chain seq x y z
N MET A 1 -9.55 9.16 -19.59
CA MET A 1 -8.51 8.34 -18.92
C MET A 1 -9.24 7.32 -18.06
N ALA A 2 -8.77 6.07 -17.97
CA ALA A 2 -9.34 5.12 -17.02
C ALA A 2 -9.03 5.59 -15.59
N GLU A 3 -9.96 5.43 -14.66
CA GLU A 3 -9.69 5.71 -13.25
C GLU A 3 -8.63 4.76 -12.71
N LYS A 4 -7.77 5.28 -11.83
CA LYS A 4 -6.76 4.46 -11.15
C LYS A 4 -7.43 3.48 -10.19
N ILE A 5 -6.89 2.28 -10.11
CA ILE A 5 -7.34 1.26 -9.16
C ILE A 5 -6.90 1.67 -7.75
N ARG A 6 -7.86 1.88 -6.85
CA ARG A 6 -7.57 2.09 -5.43
C ARG A 6 -7.34 0.73 -4.79
N MET A 7 -6.15 0.53 -4.23
CA MET A 7 -5.75 -0.75 -3.63
C MET A 7 -5.36 -0.62 -2.17
N ALA A 8 -5.48 -1.72 -1.43
CA ALA A 8 -5.03 -1.85 -0.06
C ALA A 8 -4.05 -3.02 0.08
N MET A 9 -3.07 -2.88 0.98
CA MET A 9 -2.18 -3.99 1.36
C MET A 9 -2.72 -4.64 2.63
N LEU A 10 -3.15 -5.91 2.55
CA LEU A 10 -3.57 -6.69 3.72
C LEU A 10 -2.50 -7.75 4.03
N GLY A 11 -1.98 -7.73 5.26
CA GLY A 11 -0.81 -8.50 5.64
C GLY A 11 0.47 -7.81 5.19
N CYS A 12 1.18 -7.19 6.13
CA CYS A 12 2.33 -6.31 5.93
C CYS A 12 3.66 -6.93 6.43
N GLY A 13 3.75 -8.27 6.41
CA GLY A 13 4.95 -9.05 6.74
C GLY A 13 6.00 -9.11 5.63
N GLY A 14 6.93 -10.07 5.68
CA GLY A 14 8.07 -10.12 4.74
C GLY A 14 7.68 -10.14 3.25
N MET A 15 6.67 -10.93 2.88
CA MET A 15 6.20 -11.02 1.48
C MET A 15 5.63 -9.71 0.95
N SER A 16 4.99 -8.88 1.80
CA SER A 16 4.43 -7.62 1.35
C SER A 16 5.50 -6.66 0.84
N GLY A 17 6.72 -6.74 1.41
CA GLY A 17 7.86 -5.93 0.94
C GLY A 17 8.22 -6.21 -0.51
N ALA A 18 8.19 -7.47 -0.94
CA ALA A 18 8.44 -7.86 -2.33
C ALA A 18 7.36 -7.33 -3.28
N HIS A 19 6.09 -7.39 -2.88
CA HIS A 19 4.99 -6.80 -3.65
C HIS A 19 5.15 -5.28 -3.79
N VAL A 20 5.44 -4.57 -2.69
CA VAL A 20 5.64 -3.12 -2.72
C VAL A 20 6.82 -2.72 -3.61
N ASN A 21 7.91 -3.50 -3.61
CA ASN A 21 9.05 -3.26 -4.51
C ASN A 21 8.66 -3.41 -5.98
N GLY A 22 7.90 -4.45 -6.34
CA GLY A 22 7.40 -4.61 -7.71
C GLY A 22 6.46 -3.47 -8.14
N LEU A 23 5.57 -3.03 -7.25
CA LEU A 23 4.69 -1.88 -7.50
C LEU A 23 5.48 -0.58 -7.63
N LYS A 24 6.52 -0.38 -6.82
CA LYS A 24 7.44 0.74 -6.94
C LYS A 24 8.13 0.75 -8.31
N GLU A 25 8.62 -0.38 -8.81
CA GLU A 25 9.23 -0.46 -10.14
C GLU A 25 8.26 -0.06 -11.26
N LEU A 26 6.99 -0.47 -11.17
CA LEU A 26 5.95 -0.04 -12.10
C LEU A 26 5.73 1.48 -12.02
N TRP A 27 5.65 2.02 -10.80
CA TRP A 27 5.45 3.45 -10.56
C TRP A 27 6.60 4.30 -11.12
N GLU A 28 7.85 3.87 -10.91
CA GLU A 28 9.06 4.53 -11.42
C GLU A 28 9.16 4.49 -12.95
N LYS A 29 8.49 3.52 -13.61
CA LYS A 29 8.36 3.42 -15.07
C LYS A 29 7.11 4.11 -15.62
N ASP A 30 6.49 5.00 -14.84
CA ASP A 30 5.25 5.71 -15.16
C ASP A 30 4.01 4.83 -15.40
N ILE A 31 4.05 3.56 -14.98
CA ILE A 31 2.89 2.65 -14.97
C ILE A 31 2.09 2.90 -13.68
N LYS A 32 1.38 4.03 -13.63
CA LYS A 32 0.66 4.55 -12.45
C LYS A 32 -0.84 4.28 -12.51
N VAL A 33 -1.23 3.07 -12.92
CA VAL A 33 -2.65 2.65 -13.07
C VAL A 33 -3.35 2.30 -11.75
N PHE A 34 -2.65 2.49 -10.63
CA PHE A 34 -3.13 2.18 -9.28
C PHE A 34 -2.67 3.26 -8.29
N ASP A 35 -3.34 3.32 -7.15
CA ASP A 35 -2.89 4.02 -5.94
C ASP A 35 -3.10 3.10 -4.73
N ILE A 36 -2.04 2.82 -3.99
CA ILE A 36 -2.15 2.16 -2.69
C ILE A 36 -2.65 3.20 -1.67
N VAL A 37 -3.88 3.01 -1.18
CA VAL A 37 -4.57 3.98 -0.32
C VAL A 37 -4.71 3.52 1.13
N ALA A 38 -4.47 2.24 1.40
CA ALA A 38 -4.52 1.68 2.76
C ALA A 38 -3.51 0.54 2.96
N THR A 39 -3.08 0.35 4.20
CA THR A 39 -2.33 -0.81 4.67
C THR A 39 -3.02 -1.37 5.92
N CYS A 40 -3.04 -2.69 6.07
CA CYS A 40 -3.67 -3.37 7.19
C CYS A 40 -2.85 -4.57 7.64
N ASP A 41 -2.60 -4.67 8.94
CA ASP A 41 -1.94 -5.79 9.60
C ASP A 41 -2.31 -5.81 11.08
N ILE A 42 -2.47 -6.99 11.67
CA ILE A 42 -2.75 -7.13 13.12
C ILE A 42 -1.64 -6.51 13.99
N VAL A 43 -0.42 -6.38 13.46
CA VAL A 43 0.68 -5.65 14.07
C VAL A 43 0.77 -4.27 13.40
N GLU A 44 0.33 -3.23 14.08
CA GLU A 44 0.28 -1.84 13.56
C GLU A 44 1.63 -1.39 12.97
N ALA A 45 2.74 -1.71 13.63
CA ALA A 45 4.08 -1.38 13.15
C ALA A 45 4.40 -1.95 11.76
N ASN A 46 3.87 -3.14 11.43
CA ASN A 46 4.02 -3.72 10.10
C ASN A 46 3.24 -2.92 9.05
N ALA A 47 2.00 -2.56 9.35
CA ALA A 47 1.14 -1.77 8.47
C ALA A 47 1.71 -0.36 8.26
N MET A 48 2.21 0.27 9.32
CA MET A 48 2.88 1.57 9.30
C MET A 48 4.16 1.53 8.44
N ALA A 49 5.04 0.54 8.64
CA ALA A 49 6.26 0.40 7.86
C ALA A 49 5.98 0.24 6.35
N ARG A 50 4.88 -0.45 6.00
CA ARG A 50 4.42 -0.56 4.60
C ARG A 50 3.80 0.73 4.08
N ALA A 51 3.06 1.46 4.91
CA ALA A 51 2.54 2.77 4.53
C ALA A 51 3.67 3.76 4.24
N GLU A 52 4.72 3.78 5.05
CA GLU A 52 5.92 4.60 4.85
C GLU A 52 6.65 4.24 3.55
N GLN A 53 6.85 2.94 3.28
CA GLN A 53 7.47 2.47 2.05
C GLN A 53 6.67 2.90 0.81
N VAL A 54 5.34 2.85 0.89
CA VAL A 54 4.44 3.30 -0.18
C VAL A 54 4.49 4.81 -0.36
N ASN A 55 4.45 5.56 0.74
CA ASN A 55 4.55 7.02 0.73
C ASN A 55 5.85 7.49 0.05
N ALA A 56 6.95 6.76 0.24
CA ALA A 56 8.25 7.10 -0.34
C ALA A 56 8.25 7.16 -1.87
N PHE A 57 7.41 6.38 -2.57
CA PHE A 57 7.33 6.44 -4.04
C PHE A 57 6.04 7.06 -4.57
N GLN A 58 4.90 6.93 -3.87
CA GLN A 58 3.64 7.56 -4.30
C GLN A 58 3.52 9.03 -3.87
N GLY A 59 4.28 9.47 -2.86
CA GLY A 59 4.16 10.80 -2.25
C GLY A 59 2.87 11.02 -1.45
N LYS A 60 2.09 9.95 -1.22
CA LYS A 60 0.82 9.98 -0.48
C LYS A 60 0.80 8.85 0.53
N MET A 61 0.57 9.21 1.79
CA MET A 61 0.50 8.26 2.91
C MET A 61 -0.79 7.43 2.83
N PRO A 62 -0.70 6.09 2.75
CA PRO A 62 -1.84 5.21 2.93
C PRO A 62 -2.41 5.32 4.35
N LYS A 63 -3.72 5.11 4.49
CA LYS A 63 -4.32 4.94 5.82
C LYS A 63 -3.87 3.62 6.43
N VAL A 64 -3.48 3.64 7.70
CA VAL A 64 -3.04 2.46 8.44
C VAL A 64 -4.23 1.91 9.22
N TYR A 65 -4.43 0.60 9.13
CA TYR A 65 -5.47 -0.14 9.84
C TYR A 65 -4.87 -1.35 10.55
N THR A 66 -5.52 -1.79 11.61
CA THR A 66 -5.21 -3.06 12.30
C THR A 66 -6.33 -4.09 12.19
N ASP A 67 -7.47 -3.67 11.63
CA ASP A 67 -8.66 -4.48 11.44
C ASP A 67 -9.16 -4.36 9.99
N VAL A 68 -9.48 -5.50 9.39
CA VAL A 68 -9.90 -5.56 7.97
C VAL A 68 -11.32 -5.06 7.77
N ASP A 69 -12.21 -5.29 8.74
CA ASP A 69 -13.60 -4.86 8.64
C ASP A 69 -13.71 -3.34 8.82
N GLU A 70 -12.83 -2.74 9.63
CA GLU A 70 -12.69 -1.28 9.70
C GLU A 70 -12.11 -0.68 8.41
N MET A 71 -11.13 -1.35 7.78
CA MET A 71 -10.53 -0.88 6.53
C MET A 71 -11.53 -0.89 5.35
N LEU A 72 -12.45 -1.85 5.32
CA LEU A 72 -13.40 -2.05 4.22
C LEU A 72 -14.65 -1.17 4.29
N LYS A 73 -14.82 -0.37 5.34
CA LYS A 73 -15.90 0.63 5.48
C LYS A 73 -15.60 1.91 4.70
#